data_AF-A0A5C7PPC3-F1
#
_entry.id   AF-A0A5C7PPC3-F1
#
_cell.length_a   1.000
_cell.length_b   1.000
_cell.length_c   1.000
_cell.angle_alpha   90.00
_cell.angle_beta   90.00
_cell.angle_gamma   90.00
#
_symmetry.space_group_name_H-M   'P 1'
#
loop_
_entity.id
_entity.type
_entity.pdbx_description
1 polymer ?
#
loop_
_entity_poly.entity_id
_entity_poly.type
_entity_poly.pdbx_seq_one_letter_code
_entity_poly.pdbx_strand_id
1 'polypeptide(L)'
;MLSDAEYSKIIVKPTALLKGKACFAQIHDVTMIISDIPKWNDALVLQYLGEVSKVGHGVSVPANVAIFFGDVFDAGQRKLATEWTTAQGFEPAKRITMISDSLLIRGALTAYSWLTKTEAKAFAMKDHMAMCEWITRNRIAKAPDVHEALGISFHLLGKKLA
;
A
#
# COMPACT_ATOMS: atom_id res chain seq x y z
N MET A 1 -4.31 2.34 -18.01
CA MET A 1 -4.03 1.12 -17.21
C MET A 1 -3.47 0.06 -18.12
N LEU A 2 -2.53 -0.75 -17.60
CA LEU A 2 -1.97 -1.88 -18.32
C LEU A 2 -3.02 -2.99 -18.52
N SER A 3 -2.78 -3.87 -19.49
CA SER A 3 -3.55 -5.10 -19.67
C SER A 3 -3.16 -6.17 -18.65
N ASP A 4 -4.02 -7.19 -18.47
CA ASP A 4 -3.74 -8.30 -17.55
C ASP A 4 -2.45 -9.05 -17.90
N ALA A 5 -2.15 -9.18 -19.20
CA ALA A 5 -0.92 -9.81 -19.68
C ALA A 5 0.34 -8.99 -19.39
N GLU A 6 0.21 -7.67 -19.21
CA GLU A 6 1.31 -6.80 -18.81
C GLU A 6 1.50 -6.83 -17.30
N TYR A 7 0.42 -6.73 -16.51
CA TYR A 7 0.51 -6.84 -15.05
C TYR A 7 1.07 -8.17 -14.59
N SER A 8 0.73 -9.29 -15.23
CA SER A 8 1.24 -10.63 -14.86
C SER A 8 2.77 -10.76 -14.93
N LYS A 9 3.45 -9.85 -15.64
CA LYS A 9 4.91 -9.83 -15.75
C LYS A 9 5.58 -8.94 -14.70
N ILE A 10 4.82 -8.13 -13.98
CA ILE A 10 5.36 -7.15 -13.04
C ILE A 10 5.48 -7.80 -11.67
N ILE A 11 6.72 -7.90 -11.20
CA ILE A 11 7.04 -8.26 -9.82
C ILE A 11 8.15 -7.32 -9.35
N VAL A 12 7.83 -6.52 -8.34
CA VAL A 12 8.79 -5.76 -7.57
C VAL A 12 8.91 -6.44 -6.22
N LYS A 13 10.06 -7.08 -6.00
CA LYS A 13 10.36 -7.71 -4.71
C LYS A 13 10.32 -6.65 -3.60
N PRO A 14 9.93 -7.03 -2.36
CA PRO A 14 10.01 -6.15 -1.20
C PRO A 14 11.34 -5.40 -1.15
N THR A 15 11.24 -4.08 -1.22
CA THR A 15 12.38 -3.17 -1.34
C THR A 15 12.29 -2.12 -0.24
N ALA A 16 13.35 -2.02 0.56
CA ALA A 16 13.47 -1.00 1.59
C ALA A 16 13.59 0.39 0.97
N LEU A 17 12.76 1.31 1.45
CA LEU A 17 12.73 2.73 1.11
C LEU A 17 13.14 3.57 2.33
N LEU A 18 13.47 4.84 2.11
CA LEU A 18 13.73 5.82 3.17
C LEU A 18 14.74 5.31 4.22
N LYS A 19 15.84 4.70 3.76
CA LYS A 19 16.87 4.09 4.62
C LYS A 19 16.33 2.99 5.56
N GLY A 20 15.41 2.16 5.07
CA GLY A 20 14.85 1.04 5.82
C GLY A 20 13.73 1.42 6.79
N LYS A 21 13.09 2.58 6.57
CA LYS A 21 11.94 3.03 7.37
C LYS A 21 10.60 2.86 6.66
N ALA A 22 10.63 2.53 5.38
CA ALA A 22 9.46 2.07 4.65
C ALA A 22 9.85 0.90 3.75
N CYS A 23 8.86 0.16 3.28
CA CYS A 23 9.04 -0.94 2.34
C CYS A 23 7.95 -0.84 1.27
N PHE A 24 8.34 -1.08 0.02
CA PHE A 24 7.44 -1.18 -1.11
C PHE A 24 7.60 -2.53 -1.79
N ALA A 25 6.48 -3.11 -2.22
CA ALA A 25 6.44 -4.28 -3.07
C ALA A 25 5.30 -4.15 -4.07
N GLN A 26 5.43 -4.85 -5.19
CA GLN A 26 4.35 -5.00 -6.16
C GLN A 26 4.32 -6.43 -6.67
N ILE A 27 3.18 -7.09 -6.50
CA ILE A 27 2.91 -8.41 -7.05
C ILE A 27 1.81 -8.24 -8.08
N HIS A 28 2.19 -8.28 -9.35
CA HIS A 28 1.30 -8.07 -10.48
C HIS A 28 0.49 -6.75 -10.39
N ASP A 29 -0.80 -6.87 -10.12
CA ASP A 29 -1.80 -5.82 -10.04
C ASP A 29 -2.13 -5.41 -8.58
N VAL A 30 -1.27 -5.78 -7.62
CA VAL A 30 -1.35 -5.40 -6.20
C VAL A 30 -0.05 -4.75 -5.75
N THR A 31 -0.13 -3.54 -5.22
CA THR A 31 0.99 -2.90 -4.49
C THR A 31 0.82 -3.03 -2.99
N MET A 32 1.94 -2.93 -2.29
CA MET A 32 1.98 -2.88 -0.85
C MET A 32 3.00 -1.86 -0.40
N ILE A 33 2.58 -1.07 0.59
CA ILE A 33 3.39 -0.07 1.26
C ILE A 33 3.33 -0.36 2.76
N ILE A 34 4.51 -0.39 3.38
CA ILE A 34 4.65 -0.47 4.83
C ILE A 34 5.54 0.66 5.30
N SER A 35 5.14 1.37 6.35
CA SER A 35 5.91 2.48 6.91
C SER A 35 6.06 2.34 8.43
N ASP A 36 7.27 2.56 8.91
CA ASP A 36 7.64 2.71 10.33
C ASP A 36 8.13 4.14 10.63
N ILE A 37 7.68 5.12 9.82
CA ILE A 37 8.04 6.53 9.98
C ILE A 37 7.31 7.10 11.21
N PRO A 38 8.02 7.60 12.24
CA PRO A 38 7.39 8.09 13.46
C PRO A 38 6.78 9.49 13.32
N LYS A 39 7.20 10.26 12.31
CA LYS A 39 6.65 11.58 12.00
C LYS A 39 6.94 11.96 10.55
N TRP A 40 5.90 12.35 9.83
CA TRP A 40 6.03 12.81 8.45
C TRP A 40 6.30 14.31 8.36
N ASN A 41 7.06 14.71 7.34
CA ASN A 41 7.16 16.08 6.87
C ASN A 41 7.09 16.08 5.33
N ASP A 42 6.83 17.24 4.73
CA ASP A 42 6.58 17.36 3.30
C ASP A 42 7.76 16.86 2.45
N ALA A 43 8.99 17.15 2.85
CA ALA A 43 10.19 16.69 2.15
C ALA A 43 10.28 15.16 2.14
N LEU A 44 9.96 14.52 3.27
CA LEU A 44 9.96 13.07 3.41
C LEU A 44 8.81 12.41 2.62
N VAL A 45 7.65 13.07 2.55
CA VAL A 45 6.52 12.64 1.70
C VAL A 45 6.94 12.65 0.23
N LEU A 46 7.56 13.73 -0.25
CA LEU A 46 8.00 13.82 -1.64
C LEU A 46 9.12 12.83 -1.95
N GLN A 47 10.08 12.64 -1.04
CA GLN A 47 11.11 11.62 -1.18
C GLN A 47 10.48 10.21 -1.30
N TYR A 48 9.53 9.91 -0.41
CA TYR A 48 8.80 8.65 -0.41
C TYR A 48 8.09 8.40 -1.75
N LEU A 49 7.34 9.38 -2.24
CA LEU A 49 6.62 9.28 -3.52
C LEU A 49 7.57 9.09 -4.70
N GLY A 50 8.69 9.80 -4.71
CA GLY A 50 9.73 9.65 -5.73
C GLY A 50 10.38 8.26 -5.71
N GLU A 51 10.71 7.74 -4.53
CA GLU A 51 11.27 6.39 -4.38
C GLU A 51 10.27 5.30 -4.79
N VAL A 52 9.01 5.39 -4.36
CA VAL A 52 7.94 4.46 -4.77
C VAL A 52 7.73 4.49 -6.28
N SER A 53 7.65 5.68 -6.89
CA SER A 53 7.46 5.79 -8.34
C SER A 53 8.64 5.19 -9.11
N LYS A 54 9.87 5.43 -8.67
CA LYS A 54 11.07 4.87 -9.28
C LYS A 54 11.11 3.35 -9.18
N VAL A 55 10.82 2.80 -8.00
CA VAL A 55 10.86 1.36 -7.73
C VAL A 55 9.68 0.63 -8.38
N GLY A 56 8.50 1.24 -8.40
CA GLY A 56 7.28 0.74 -9.06
C GLY A 56 7.20 1.04 -10.56
N HIS A 57 8.28 1.55 -11.16
CA HIS A 57 8.37 1.88 -12.60
C HIS A 57 7.24 2.79 -13.12
N GLY A 58 6.70 3.66 -12.28
CA GLY A 58 5.61 4.57 -12.67
C GLY A 58 4.27 3.88 -12.98
N VAL A 59 4.08 2.63 -12.57
CA VAL A 59 2.85 1.87 -12.86
C VAL A 59 1.79 2.09 -11.79
N SER A 60 0.61 2.55 -12.21
CA SER A 60 -0.58 2.56 -11.35
C SER A 60 -1.17 1.16 -11.25
N VAL A 61 -1.61 0.74 -10.07
CA VAL A 61 -2.23 -0.58 -9.86
C VAL A 61 -3.66 -0.46 -9.34
N PRO A 62 -4.55 -1.42 -9.65
CA PRO A 62 -5.94 -1.37 -9.22
C PRO A 62 -6.15 -1.70 -7.74
N ALA A 63 -5.17 -2.28 -7.04
CA ALA A 63 -5.27 -2.71 -5.65
C ALA A 63 -4.03 -2.32 -4.83
N ASN A 64 -4.24 -1.79 -3.62
CA ASN A 64 -3.16 -1.34 -2.73
C ASN A 64 -3.35 -1.77 -1.28
N VAL A 65 -2.28 -2.26 -0.66
CA VAL A 65 -2.16 -2.55 0.77
C VAL A 65 -1.33 -1.43 1.43
N ALA A 66 -1.83 -0.84 2.51
CA ALA A 66 -1.10 0.18 3.26
C ALA A 66 -1.02 -0.17 4.75
N ILE A 67 0.19 -0.18 5.32
CA ILE A 67 0.42 -0.52 6.73
C ILE A 67 1.31 0.57 7.35
N PHE A 68 0.86 1.18 8.44
CA PHE A 68 1.57 2.24 9.13
C PHE A 68 1.77 1.84 10.60
N PHE A 69 3.03 1.65 11.01
CA PHE A 69 3.40 1.40 12.41
C PHE A 69 3.67 2.68 13.19
N GLY A 70 4.06 3.75 12.49
CA GLY A 70 4.26 5.06 13.08
C GLY A 70 3.11 6.01 12.74
N ASP A 71 3.47 7.17 12.24
CA ASP A 71 2.55 8.24 11.86
C ASP A 71 1.97 8.04 10.46
N VAL A 72 0.84 8.70 10.21
CA VAL A 72 0.18 8.76 8.91
C VAL A 72 0.27 10.17 8.35
N PHE A 73 0.08 10.34 7.04
CA PHE A 73 0.07 11.67 6.44
C PHE A 73 -1.06 12.52 7.04
N ASP A 74 -0.76 13.76 7.42
CA ASP A 74 -1.79 14.73 7.81
C ASP A 74 -2.61 15.23 6.61
N ALA A 75 -3.55 16.15 6.83
CA ALA A 75 -4.40 16.66 5.75
C ALA A 75 -3.62 17.40 4.65
N GLY A 76 -2.61 18.20 5.01
CA GLY A 76 -1.77 18.93 4.07
C GLY A 76 -0.89 17.98 3.26
N GLN A 77 -0.31 16.99 3.92
CA GLN A 77 0.51 15.95 3.30
C GLN A 77 -0.29 15.04 2.38
N ARG A 78 -1.54 14.70 2.73
CA ARG A 78 -2.45 13.97 1.83
C ARG A 78 -2.80 14.78 0.58
N LYS A 79 -3.02 16.10 0.72
CA LYS A 79 -3.23 16.98 -0.43
C LYS A 79 -1.99 17.04 -1.31
N LEU A 80 -0.82 17.28 -0.72
CA LEU A 80 0.48 17.28 -1.41
C LEU A 80 0.71 15.98 -2.18
N ALA A 81 0.48 14.84 -1.53
CA ALA A 81 0.63 13.54 -2.16
C ALA A 81 -0.34 13.36 -3.34
N THR A 82 -1.60 13.78 -3.19
CA THR A 82 -2.62 13.69 -4.24
C THR A 82 -2.27 14.57 -5.45
N GLU A 83 -1.84 15.81 -5.21
CA GLU A 83 -1.42 16.74 -6.26
C GLU A 83 -0.21 16.20 -7.01
N TRP A 84 0.78 15.68 -6.27
CA TRP A 84 1.96 15.07 -6.85
C TRP A 84 1.60 13.84 -7.69
N THR A 85 0.80 12.90 -7.17
CA THR A 85 0.42 11.69 -7.92
C THR A 85 -0.37 12.02 -9.18
N THR A 86 -1.26 13.01 -9.10
CA THR A 86 -2.04 13.49 -10.25
C THR A 86 -1.14 14.11 -11.31
N ALA A 87 -0.18 14.96 -10.90
CA ALA A 87 0.78 15.59 -11.80
C ALA A 87 1.68 14.57 -12.52
N GLN A 88 1.95 13.42 -11.89
CA GLN A 88 2.70 12.31 -12.49
C GLN A 88 1.83 11.36 -13.34
N GLY A 89 0.52 11.60 -13.43
CA GLY A 89 -0.41 10.76 -14.20
C GLY A 89 -0.76 9.44 -13.54
N PHE A 90 -0.59 9.31 -12.22
CA PHE A 90 -1.03 8.13 -11.49
C PHE A 90 -2.55 8.09 -11.33
N GLU A 91 -3.11 6.91 -11.53
CA GLU A 91 -4.52 6.62 -11.31
C GLU A 91 -4.74 6.08 -9.89
N PRO A 92 -5.75 6.56 -9.15
CA PRO A 92 -6.06 6.03 -7.82
C PRO A 92 -6.43 4.54 -7.87
N ALA A 93 -5.93 3.78 -6.87
CA ALA A 93 -6.32 2.39 -6.69
C ALA A 93 -7.83 2.30 -6.39
N LYS A 94 -8.51 1.35 -7.05
CA LYS A 94 -9.95 1.13 -6.89
C LYS A 94 -10.27 0.28 -5.67
N ARG A 95 -9.30 -0.53 -5.23
CA ARG A 95 -9.38 -1.34 -4.01
C ARG A 95 -8.23 -0.99 -3.09
N ILE A 96 -8.54 -0.64 -1.86
CA ILE A 96 -7.52 -0.33 -0.85
C ILE A 96 -7.77 -1.13 0.42
N THR A 97 -6.70 -1.57 1.05
CA THR A 97 -6.78 -2.16 2.38
C THR A 97 -5.69 -1.63 3.28
N MET A 98 -5.94 -1.70 4.58
CA MET A 98 -4.94 -1.42 5.59
C MET A 98 -5.01 -2.42 6.72
N ILE A 99 -3.86 -2.62 7.38
CA ILE A 99 -3.80 -3.29 8.67
C ILE A 99 -3.71 -2.24 9.77
N SER A 100 -4.60 -2.35 10.75
CA SER A 100 -4.60 -1.51 11.94
C SER A 100 -5.27 -2.23 13.09
N ASP A 101 -4.65 -2.21 14.28
CA ASP A 101 -5.26 -2.77 15.49
C ASP A 101 -6.31 -1.82 16.12
N SER A 102 -6.39 -0.57 15.66
CA SER A 102 -7.42 0.38 16.10
C SER A 102 -8.79 0.08 15.49
N LEU A 103 -9.75 -0.29 16.33
CA LEU A 103 -11.17 -0.46 15.94
C LEU A 103 -11.73 0.82 15.29
N LEU A 104 -11.34 2.00 15.79
CA LEU A 104 -11.79 3.28 15.26
C LEU A 104 -11.33 3.48 13.81
N ILE A 105 -10.06 3.19 13.52
CA ILE A 105 -9.52 3.29 12.15
C ILE A 105 -10.24 2.29 11.24
N ARG A 106 -10.48 1.06 11.70
CA ARG A 106 -11.20 0.06 10.90
C ARG A 106 -12.64 0.48 10.60
N GLY A 107 -13.33 1.08 11.57
CA GLY A 107 -14.66 1.68 11.38
C GLY A 107 -14.63 2.85 10.40
N ALA A 108 -13.64 3.75 10.52
CA ALA A 108 -13.49 4.90 9.62
C ALA A 108 -13.26 4.49 8.16
N LEU A 109 -12.44 3.47 7.90
CA LEU A 109 -12.22 2.99 6.52
C LEU A 109 -13.48 2.33 5.94
N THR A 110 -14.28 1.69 6.79
CA THR A 110 -15.58 1.15 6.39
C THR A 110 -16.53 2.27 5.97
N ALA A 111 -16.64 3.34 6.77
CA ALA A 111 -17.43 4.52 6.39
C ALA A 111 -16.90 5.19 5.11
N TYR A 112 -15.57 5.29 4.95
CA TYR A 112 -14.94 5.80 3.73
C TYR A 112 -15.36 4.99 2.48
N SER A 113 -15.47 3.66 2.60
CA SER A 113 -15.92 2.80 1.50
C SER A 113 -17.37 3.07 1.07
N TRP A 114 -18.23 3.57 1.97
CA TRP A 114 -19.62 3.91 1.64
C TRP A 114 -19.73 5.28 0.97
N LEU A 115 -18.88 6.21 1.38
CA LEU A 115 -18.90 7.59 0.89
C LEU A 115 -18.13 7.75 -0.44
N THR A 116 -17.29 6.77 -0.78
CA THR A 116 -16.48 6.80 -2.00
C THR A 116 -16.83 5.64 -2.93
N LYS A 117 -16.40 5.73 -4.19
CA LYS A 117 -16.47 4.60 -5.14
C LYS A 117 -15.31 3.62 -4.97
N THR A 118 -14.53 3.76 -3.90
CA THR A 118 -13.35 2.94 -3.62
C THR A 118 -13.75 1.78 -2.72
N GLU A 119 -13.45 0.56 -3.16
CA GLU A 119 -13.61 -0.63 -2.34
C GLU A 119 -12.54 -0.61 -1.24
N ALA A 120 -12.92 -0.24 -0.01
CA ALA A 120 -11.99 -0.07 1.10
C ALA A 120 -12.36 -0.96 2.29
N LYS A 121 -11.37 -1.67 2.85
CA LYS A 121 -11.57 -2.51 4.04
C LYS A 121 -10.31 -2.57 4.87
N ALA A 122 -10.45 -2.47 6.19
CA ALA A 122 -9.33 -2.62 7.11
C ALA A 122 -9.41 -3.94 7.87
N PHE A 123 -8.25 -4.48 8.24
CA PHE A 123 -8.11 -5.75 8.97
C PHE A 123 -7.27 -5.54 10.22
N ALA A 124 -7.48 -6.38 11.25
CA ALA A 124 -6.53 -6.47 12.36
C ALA A 124 -5.29 -7.26 11.91
N MET A 125 -4.16 -7.12 12.61
CA MET A 125 -2.91 -7.79 12.20
C MET A 125 -3.08 -9.32 12.12
N LYS A 126 -3.73 -9.91 13.12
CA LYS A 126 -4.04 -11.35 13.17
C LYS A 126 -4.83 -11.89 11.95
N ASP A 127 -5.50 -11.00 11.22
CA ASP A 127 -6.32 -11.33 10.05
C ASP A 127 -5.57 -11.07 8.72
N HIS A 128 -4.23 -10.98 8.75
CA HIS A 128 -3.41 -10.64 7.59
C HIS A 128 -3.62 -11.57 6.39
N MET A 129 -3.94 -12.85 6.60
CA MET A 129 -4.21 -13.78 5.49
C MET A 129 -5.56 -13.47 4.84
N ALA A 130 -6.60 -13.23 5.64
CA ALA A 130 -7.92 -12.81 5.14
C ALA A 130 -7.84 -11.47 4.39
N MET A 131 -6.93 -10.57 4.79
CA MET A 131 -6.61 -9.35 4.04
C MET A 131 -6.04 -9.69 2.66
N CYS A 132 -5.06 -10.60 2.59
CA CYS A 132 -4.44 -11.03 1.33
C CYS A 132 -5.46 -11.69 0.37
N GLU A 133 -6.35 -12.53 0.89
CA GLU A 133 -7.45 -13.13 0.13
C GLU A 133 -8.42 -12.07 -0.42
N TRP A 134 -8.77 -11.08 0.42
CA TRP A 134 -9.70 -10.03 0.03
C TRP A 134 -9.11 -9.09 -1.03
N ILE A 135 -7.88 -8.63 -0.86
CA ILE A 135 -7.24 -7.66 -1.77
C ILE A 135 -7.03 -8.28 -3.16
N THR A 136 -6.73 -9.58 -3.21
CA THR A 136 -6.49 -10.36 -4.44
C THR A 136 -7.74 -10.92 -5.12
N ARG A 137 -8.94 -10.71 -4.58
CA ARG A 137 -10.18 -11.20 -5.19
C ARG A 137 -10.37 -10.66 -6.61
N ASN A 138 -10.48 -11.55 -7.60
CA ASN A 138 -10.55 -11.20 -9.02
C ASN A 138 -9.35 -10.36 -9.50
N ARG A 139 -8.16 -10.66 -8.95
CA ARG A 139 -6.86 -10.10 -9.36
C ARG A 139 -5.96 -11.18 -9.94
N ILE A 140 -4.88 -10.73 -10.58
CA ILE A 140 -3.86 -11.61 -11.13
C ILE A 140 -3.01 -12.16 -9.97
N ALA A 141 -2.59 -11.27 -9.07
CA ALA A 141 -1.91 -11.61 -7.82
C ALA A 141 -2.67 -12.67 -7.02
N LYS A 142 -1.93 -13.63 -6.45
CA LYS A 142 -2.51 -14.64 -5.56
C LYS A 142 -2.23 -14.28 -4.10
N ALA A 143 -3.17 -14.66 -3.24
CA ALA A 143 -3.06 -14.38 -1.81
C ALA A 143 -1.76 -14.91 -1.17
N PRO A 144 -1.27 -16.13 -1.48
CA PRO A 144 0.00 -16.62 -0.95
C PRO A 144 1.20 -15.75 -1.35
N ASP A 145 1.27 -15.30 -2.61
CA ASP A 145 2.39 -14.48 -3.11
C ASP A 145 2.40 -13.10 -2.43
N VAL A 146 1.22 -12.50 -2.25
CA VAL A 146 1.07 -11.23 -1.52
C VAL A 146 1.41 -11.42 -0.04
N HIS A 147 1.03 -12.55 0.56
CA HIS A 147 1.34 -12.87 1.95
C HIS A 147 2.84 -13.12 2.18
N GLU A 148 3.52 -13.80 1.26
CA GLU A 148 4.96 -13.98 1.29
C GLU A 148 5.67 -12.62 1.20
N ALA A 149 5.28 -11.77 0.24
CA ALA A 149 5.82 -10.43 0.11
C ALA A 149 5.60 -9.60 1.39
N LEU A 150 4.44 -9.76 2.04
CA LEU A 150 4.11 -9.09 3.29
C LEU A 150 5.06 -9.52 4.41
N GLY A 151 5.30 -10.82 4.55
CA GLY A 151 6.25 -11.37 5.52
C GLY A 151 7.67 -10.85 5.33
N ILE A 152 8.17 -10.85 4.09
CA ILE A 152 9.50 -10.31 3.76
C ILE A 152 9.56 -8.80 4.05
N SER A 153 8.51 -8.05 3.71
CA SER A 153 8.46 -6.61 3.95
C SER A 153 8.52 -6.27 5.44
N PHE A 154 7.84 -7.06 6.30
CA PHE A 154 7.94 -6.92 7.75
C PHE A 154 9.36 -7.21 8.25
N HIS A 155 9.97 -8.29 7.74
CA HIS A 155 11.32 -8.67 8.09
C HIS A 155 12.34 -7.57 7.74
N LEU A 156 12.23 -6.97 6.55
CA LEU A 156 13.07 -5.84 6.11
C LEU A 156 12.98 -4.62 7.03
N LEU A 157 11.86 -4.44 7.73
CA LEU A 157 11.64 -3.35 8.68
C LEU A 157 11.93 -3.77 10.13
N GLY A 158 12.46 -4.97 10.36
CA GLY A 158 12.71 -5.50 11.70
C GLY A 158 11.43 -5.73 12.52
N LYS A 159 10.29 -5.93 11.85
CA LYS A 159 8.99 -6.22 12.47
C LYS A 159 8.65 -7.70 12.32
N LYS A 160 7.71 -8.17 13.13
CA LYS A 160 7.15 -9.52 13.06
C LYS A 160 5.71 -9.45 12.54
N LEU A 161 5.40 -10.25 11.53
CA LEU A 161 4.03 -10.50 11.11
C LEU A 161 3.42 -11.45 12.15
N ALA A 162 2.43 -10.99 12.90
CA ALA A 162 1.90 -11.66 14.10
C ALA A 162 0.38 -11.72 14.11
#